data_AF-A0AAE0SUA6-F1
#
_entry.id   AF-A0AAE0SUA6-F1
#
_cell.length_a   1.000
_cell.length_b   1.000
_cell.length_c   1.000
_cell.angle_alpha   90.00
_cell.angle_beta   90.00
_cell.angle_gamma   90.00
#
_symmetry.space_group_name_H-M   'P 1'
#
loop_
_entity.id
_entity.type
_entity.pdbx_description
1 polymer ?
#
loop_
_entity_poly.entity_id
_entity_poly.type
_entity_poly.pdbx_seq_one_letter_code
_entity_poly.pdbx_strand_id
1 'polypeptide(L)'
;MGPSQWVTLRKNTRYEAVAFVKLLQNPHGKLFASVKLTMEYDFVDGSKNYVPIAEQPTVWKGNWIELSGDIFTPDKAIKTSRFYAEGLDPGIDFLMDSASLTEIPENTNWKSESDKVINSQRKQTMHFRISADANINPSQLQIEVVQMKHSFPFGTAVAATELLTGDTRYKNFIYKHFNWAVLENALKWQQMEPTRVIEYAYMKSNIVFDEVTRCIITLLQHHINYDKPLQAIHELKAHGLKVRAHCVVWSVDHTVPHWLQQMTGDELKQAVTERINGVVPKVKGLVEGWDVNNENLHGWFFQQHTGDFDYILDIYRQVHLADNTIPLFANDYDVVTSGKKTVVWALMSATFFSANTRKPAGDFGPWFLEVIKMHREYGELFGKSLQKISSS
;
A
#
# COMPACT_ATOMS: atom_id res chain seq x y z
N MET A 1 22.01 -21.19 7.15
CA MET A 1 21.07 -21.38 8.28
C MET A 1 21.60 -20.57 9.44
N GLY A 2 20.78 -19.68 10.02
CA GLY A 2 21.18 -18.82 11.13
C GLY A 2 20.82 -19.42 12.51
N PRO A 3 20.63 -18.59 13.54
CA PRO A 3 20.20 -19.03 14.87
C PRO A 3 18.95 -19.93 14.81
N SER A 4 18.95 -21.00 15.61
CA SER A 4 17.90 -22.03 15.58
C SER A 4 17.66 -22.65 16.94
N GLN A 5 16.45 -23.15 17.18
CA GLN A 5 16.08 -23.88 18.39
C GLN A 5 15.16 -25.07 18.06
N TRP A 6 15.43 -26.22 18.67
CA TRP A 6 14.51 -27.36 18.66
C TRP A 6 13.34 -27.10 19.61
N VAL A 7 12.12 -27.34 19.14
CA VAL A 7 10.89 -27.06 19.87
C VAL A 7 9.95 -28.25 19.80
N THR A 8 9.06 -28.38 20.78
CA THR A 8 8.01 -29.41 20.80
C THR A 8 6.66 -28.73 20.54
N LEU A 9 5.95 -29.20 19.51
CA LEU A 9 4.66 -28.63 19.10
C LEU A 9 3.58 -29.71 19.08
N ARG A 10 2.33 -29.31 19.35
CA ARG A 10 1.17 -30.17 19.15
C ARG A 10 0.82 -30.24 17.67
N LYS A 11 0.30 -31.38 17.22
CA LYS A 11 -0.24 -31.54 15.84
C LYS A 11 -1.56 -30.79 15.67
N ASN A 12 -1.90 -30.41 14.45
CA ASN A 12 -3.17 -29.76 14.10
C ASN A 12 -3.51 -28.55 14.99
N THR A 13 -2.50 -27.75 15.34
CA THR A 13 -2.60 -26.65 16.30
C THR A 13 -2.03 -25.38 15.68
N ARG A 14 -2.68 -24.24 15.91
CA ARG A 14 -2.22 -22.95 15.44
C ARG A 14 -1.29 -22.30 16.47
N TYR A 15 -0.18 -21.75 16.03
CA TYR A 15 0.74 -20.97 16.86
C TYR A 15 1.04 -19.63 16.21
N GLU A 16 1.16 -18.59 17.01
CA GLU A 16 1.84 -17.35 16.66
C GLU A 16 3.33 -17.54 16.89
N ALA A 17 4.14 -17.33 15.87
CA ALA A 17 5.59 -17.30 15.97
C ALA A 17 6.07 -15.86 15.94
N VAL A 18 6.95 -15.48 16.87
CA VAL A 18 7.56 -14.14 16.94
C VAL A 18 9.05 -14.28 17.18
N ALA A 19 9.87 -13.46 16.52
CA ALA A 19 11.26 -13.25 16.89
C ALA A 19 11.72 -11.85 16.48
N PHE A 20 12.74 -11.33 17.14
CA PHE A 20 13.37 -10.08 16.77
C PHE A 20 14.72 -10.36 16.16
N VAL A 21 15.05 -9.72 15.04
CA VAL A 21 16.34 -9.86 14.37
C VAL A 21 17.03 -8.50 14.20
N LYS A 22 18.35 -8.50 14.20
CA LYS A 22 19.15 -7.30 13.97
C LYS A 22 20.38 -7.62 13.13
N LEU A 23 20.51 -6.95 11.98
CA LEU A 23 21.73 -7.05 11.18
C LEU A 23 22.86 -6.24 11.82
N LEU A 24 24.06 -6.82 11.81
CA LEU A 24 25.29 -6.17 12.27
C LEU A 24 26.01 -5.43 11.13
N GLN A 25 25.78 -5.86 9.89
CA GLN A 25 26.24 -5.24 8.66
C GLN A 25 25.18 -5.33 7.56
N ASN A 26 25.21 -4.36 6.64
CA ASN A 26 24.46 -4.47 5.39
C ASN A 26 25.22 -5.41 4.43
N PRO A 27 24.51 -6.12 3.52
CA PRO A 27 25.18 -6.89 2.48
C PRO A 27 26.00 -6.01 1.55
N HIS A 28 27.09 -6.57 1.01
CA HIS A 28 27.96 -5.84 0.11
C HIS A 28 27.19 -5.33 -1.12
N GLY A 29 27.22 -4.00 -1.34
CA GLY A 29 26.50 -3.37 -2.45
C GLY A 29 24.97 -3.31 -2.32
N LYS A 30 24.39 -3.64 -1.15
CA LYS A 30 22.94 -3.56 -0.91
C LYS A 30 22.65 -2.73 0.35
N LEU A 31 21.54 -2.00 0.34
CA LEU A 31 21.09 -1.22 1.51
C LEU A 31 20.45 -2.08 2.61
N PHE A 32 19.96 -3.26 2.23
CA PHE A 32 19.19 -4.15 3.10
C PHE A 32 19.36 -5.61 2.68
N ALA A 33 18.87 -6.51 3.54
CA ALA A 33 18.84 -7.95 3.33
C ALA A 33 17.47 -8.53 3.67
N SER A 34 17.13 -9.67 3.06
CA SER A 34 15.96 -10.44 3.45
C SER A 34 16.30 -11.39 4.59
N VAL A 35 15.52 -11.35 5.67
CA VAL A 35 15.56 -12.33 6.76
C VAL A 35 14.23 -13.05 6.81
N LYS A 36 14.26 -14.37 6.99
CA LYS A 36 13.10 -15.26 7.04
C LYS A 36 13.08 -15.99 8.37
N LEU A 37 11.88 -16.26 8.88
CA LEU A 37 11.65 -17.28 9.90
C LEU A 37 11.03 -18.50 9.24
N THR A 38 11.53 -19.68 9.59
CA THR A 38 11.07 -20.95 9.03
C THR A 38 10.91 -21.99 10.13
N MET A 39 9.89 -22.84 10.01
CA MET A 39 9.74 -24.05 10.79
C MET A 39 10.10 -25.26 9.95
N GLU A 40 11.06 -26.05 10.42
CA GLU A 40 11.37 -27.36 9.87
C GLU A 40 10.69 -28.45 10.72
N TYR A 41 10.14 -29.45 10.04
CA TYR A 41 9.60 -30.67 10.63
C TYR A 41 10.28 -31.88 10.02
N ASP A 42 10.79 -32.77 10.87
CA ASP A 42 11.06 -34.16 10.51
C ASP A 42 9.91 -35.01 11.03
N PHE A 43 9.34 -35.87 10.20
CA PHE A 43 8.26 -36.78 10.60
C PHE A 43 8.78 -38.18 10.89
N VAL A 44 7.99 -38.95 11.64
CA VAL A 44 8.33 -40.33 12.02
C VAL A 44 8.47 -41.25 10.80
N ASP A 45 7.76 -40.97 9.70
CA ASP A 45 7.86 -41.72 8.45
C ASP A 45 9.08 -41.37 7.58
N GLY A 46 9.96 -40.50 8.08
CA GLY A 46 11.19 -40.07 7.41
C GLY A 46 11.03 -38.90 6.44
N SER A 47 9.81 -38.45 6.16
CA SER A 47 9.60 -37.24 5.35
C SER A 47 9.93 -35.96 6.12
N LYS A 48 10.20 -34.88 5.38
CA LYS A 48 10.50 -33.54 5.91
C LYS A 48 9.53 -32.49 5.37
N ASN A 49 9.32 -31.41 6.12
CA ASN A 49 8.58 -30.25 5.65
C ASN A 49 9.21 -28.95 6.17
N TYR A 50 9.16 -27.89 5.35
CA TYR A 50 9.68 -26.57 5.66
C TYR A 50 8.55 -25.56 5.46
N VAL A 51 8.14 -24.90 6.54
CA VAL A 51 7.04 -23.95 6.53
C VAL A 51 7.61 -22.54 6.72
N PRO A 52 7.59 -21.68 5.69
CA PRO A 52 7.99 -20.28 5.85
C PRO A 52 6.95 -19.56 6.71
N ILE A 53 7.42 -18.89 7.77
CA ILE A 53 6.58 -18.22 8.78
C ILE A 53 6.54 -16.72 8.51
N ALA A 54 7.72 -16.11 8.53
CA ALA A 54 7.94 -14.66 8.47
C ALA A 54 9.05 -14.36 7.47
N GLU A 55 9.00 -13.20 6.82
CA GLU A 55 10.02 -12.69 5.90
C GLU A 55 9.96 -11.19 5.97
N GLN A 56 11.09 -10.59 6.30
CA GLN A 56 11.29 -9.17 6.22
C GLN A 56 12.31 -8.94 5.09
N PRO A 57 11.88 -8.54 3.88
CA PRO A 57 12.78 -8.36 2.74
C PRO A 57 13.76 -7.18 2.91
N THR A 58 13.47 -6.26 3.83
CA THR A 58 14.17 -4.98 3.97
C THR A 58 14.74 -4.79 5.38
N VAL A 59 15.48 -5.77 5.91
CA VAL A 59 16.23 -5.59 7.16
C VAL A 59 17.52 -4.82 6.85
N TRP A 60 17.79 -3.74 7.57
CA TRP A 60 19.06 -3.01 7.49
C TRP A 60 19.82 -3.07 8.81
N LYS A 61 21.11 -2.72 8.75
CA LYS A 61 22.01 -2.69 9.90
C LYS A 61 21.47 -1.81 11.01
N GLY A 62 21.49 -2.34 12.24
CA GLY A 62 21.41 -1.54 13.47
C GLY A 62 20.07 -1.58 14.20
N ASN A 63 18.96 -1.81 13.51
CA ASN A 63 17.63 -1.86 14.13
C ASN A 63 17.22 -3.30 14.47
N TRP A 64 16.55 -3.45 15.61
CA TRP A 64 15.79 -4.66 15.90
C TRP A 64 14.48 -4.61 15.13
N ILE A 65 14.20 -5.67 14.39
CA ILE A 65 12.98 -5.81 13.60
C ILE A 65 12.25 -7.06 14.04
N GLU A 66 10.97 -6.92 14.35
CA GLU A 66 10.09 -8.06 14.62
C GLU A 66 9.77 -8.80 13.32
N LEU A 67 9.91 -10.12 13.36
CA LEU A 67 9.38 -11.05 12.38
C LEU A 67 8.33 -11.90 13.09
N SER A 68 7.10 -11.86 12.60
CA SER A 68 6.00 -12.63 13.17
C SER A 68 5.07 -13.21 12.10
N GLY A 69 4.39 -14.30 12.46
CA GLY A 69 3.41 -14.96 11.60
C GLY A 69 2.81 -16.19 12.25
N ASP A 70 1.68 -16.62 11.70
CA ASP A 70 0.98 -17.81 12.17
C ASP A 70 1.54 -19.07 11.50
N ILE A 71 1.64 -20.16 12.27
CA ILE A 71 1.84 -21.51 11.74
C ILE A 71 0.68 -22.40 12.13
N PHE A 72 0.31 -23.30 11.23
CA PHE A 72 -0.59 -24.40 11.53
C PHE A 72 0.19 -25.70 11.42
N THR A 73 0.34 -26.41 12.53
CA THR A 73 1.11 -27.65 12.53
C THR A 73 0.35 -28.75 11.77
N PRO A 74 1.05 -29.58 10.99
CA PRO A 74 0.43 -30.63 10.19
C PRO A 74 -0.20 -31.70 11.08
N ASP A 75 -1.26 -32.35 10.59
CA ASP A 75 -1.81 -33.56 11.23
C ASP A 75 -0.96 -34.80 10.90
N LYS A 76 0.28 -34.79 11.37
CA LYS A 76 1.26 -35.85 11.16
C LYS A 76 2.14 -36.03 12.39
N ALA A 77 2.60 -37.25 12.65
CA ALA A 77 3.49 -37.54 13.78
C ALA A 77 4.86 -36.88 13.56
N ILE A 78 5.13 -35.82 14.33
CA ILE A 78 6.38 -35.07 14.31
C ILE A 78 7.43 -35.81 15.14
N LYS A 79 8.59 -36.09 14.54
CA LYS A 79 9.76 -36.64 15.23
C LYS A 79 10.58 -35.52 15.87
N THR A 80 10.88 -34.48 15.10
CA THR A 80 11.60 -33.29 15.56
C THR A 80 11.05 -32.06 14.84
N SER A 81 11.03 -30.92 15.53
CA SER A 81 10.71 -29.62 14.93
C SER A 81 11.72 -28.57 15.33
N ARG A 82 12.10 -27.72 14.37
CA ARG A 82 13.12 -26.69 14.56
C ARG A 82 12.64 -25.36 14.02
N PHE A 83 12.65 -24.35 14.89
CA PHE A 83 12.38 -22.96 14.55
C PHE A 83 13.71 -22.24 14.31
N TYR A 84 13.85 -21.52 13.21
CA TYR A 84 15.11 -20.87 12.87
C TYR A 84 14.93 -19.64 11.97
N ALA A 85 15.97 -18.80 11.95
CA ALA A 85 16.09 -17.69 11.02
C ALA A 85 17.04 -18.02 9.85
N GLU A 86 16.72 -17.54 8.65
CA GLU A 86 17.50 -17.74 7.42
C GLU A 86 17.32 -16.59 6.41
N GLY A 87 17.85 -16.75 5.19
CA GLY A 87 17.63 -15.81 4.06
C GLY A 87 18.80 -14.88 3.74
N LEU A 88 19.77 -14.73 4.64
CA LEU A 88 20.92 -13.86 4.46
C LEU A 88 22.01 -14.47 3.58
N ASP A 89 22.66 -13.61 2.78
CA ASP A 89 23.84 -13.95 1.99
C ASP A 89 24.99 -14.45 2.90
N PRO A 90 25.85 -15.39 2.43
CA PRO A 90 27.01 -15.86 3.21
C PRO A 90 27.91 -14.70 3.68
N GLY A 91 28.33 -14.72 4.94
CA GLY A 91 29.20 -13.70 5.53
C GLY A 91 28.48 -12.49 6.15
N ILE A 92 27.15 -12.50 6.21
CA ILE A 92 26.35 -11.49 6.91
C ILE A 92 25.98 -11.98 8.30
N ASP A 93 26.52 -11.29 9.32
CA ASP A 93 26.22 -11.56 10.71
C ASP A 93 24.94 -10.83 11.15
N PHE A 94 24.16 -11.54 11.95
CA PHE A 94 22.92 -11.03 12.51
C PHE A 94 22.62 -11.67 13.86
N LEU A 95 21.87 -10.93 14.67
CA LEU A 95 21.38 -11.36 15.96
C LEU A 95 19.92 -11.76 15.85
N MET A 96 19.50 -12.69 16.70
CA MET A 96 18.10 -13.06 16.92
C MET A 96 17.85 -13.11 18.42
N ASP A 97 16.74 -12.53 18.88
CA ASP A 97 16.36 -12.46 20.29
C ASP A 97 14.84 -12.52 20.46
N SER A 98 14.38 -12.77 21.69
CA SER A 98 12.96 -12.81 22.10
C SER A 98 12.09 -13.69 21.20
N ALA A 99 12.65 -14.82 20.78
CA ALA A 99 11.96 -15.84 20.00
C ALA A 99 10.87 -16.54 20.84
N SER A 100 9.66 -16.65 20.29
CA SER A 100 8.54 -17.32 20.95
C SER A 100 7.60 -18.03 19.96
N LEU A 101 6.93 -19.07 20.46
CA LEU A 101 5.85 -19.79 19.79
C LEU A 101 4.68 -19.88 20.77
N THR A 102 3.65 -19.09 20.53
CA THR A 102 2.48 -18.97 21.42
C THR A 102 1.30 -19.67 20.76
N GLU A 103 0.69 -20.63 21.45
CA GLU A 103 -0.48 -21.30 20.90
C GLU A 103 -1.67 -20.35 20.76
N ILE A 104 -2.30 -20.34 19.58
CA ILE A 104 -3.53 -19.60 19.33
C ILE A 104 -4.70 -20.60 19.46
N PRO A 105 -5.49 -20.52 20.55
CA PRO A 105 -6.65 -21.38 20.71
C PRO A 105 -7.69 -21.11 19.62
N GLU A 106 -8.39 -22.15 19.19
CA GLU A 106 -9.50 -22.00 18.25
C GLU A 106 -10.63 -21.21 18.91
N ASN A 107 -10.98 -20.05 18.33
CA ASN A 107 -12.16 -19.32 18.74
C ASN A 107 -13.36 -19.77 17.91
N THR A 108 -14.14 -20.73 18.41
CA THR A 108 -15.35 -21.22 17.75
C THR A 108 -16.50 -20.20 17.75
N ASN A 109 -16.41 -19.14 18.57
CA ASN A 109 -17.43 -18.10 18.70
C ASN A 109 -17.14 -16.84 17.87
N TRP A 110 -16.03 -16.77 17.13
CA TRP A 110 -15.54 -15.57 16.44
C TRP A 110 -16.64 -14.89 15.60
N LYS A 111 -17.48 -15.68 14.92
CA LYS A 111 -18.56 -15.15 14.08
C LYS A 111 -19.64 -14.49 14.93
N SER A 112 -20.07 -15.15 16.01
CA SER A 112 -21.08 -14.60 16.92
C SER A 112 -20.59 -13.33 17.64
N GLU A 113 -19.29 -13.27 17.95
CA GLU A 113 -18.65 -12.09 18.55
C GLU A 113 -18.56 -10.95 17.53
N SER A 114 -18.12 -11.24 16.30
CA SER A 114 -18.11 -10.29 15.19
C SER A 114 -19.50 -9.72 14.89
N ASP A 115 -20.53 -10.58 14.85
CA ASP A 115 -21.91 -10.16 14.62
C ASP A 115 -22.42 -9.23 15.75
N LYS A 116 -22.05 -9.49 17.01
CA LYS A 116 -22.35 -8.59 18.15
C LYS A 116 -21.67 -7.24 17.99
N VAL A 117 -20.41 -7.20 17.57
CA VAL A 117 -19.69 -5.94 17.30
C VAL A 117 -20.36 -5.19 16.15
N ILE A 118 -20.70 -5.85 15.04
CA ILE A 118 -21.40 -5.23 13.91
C ILE A 118 -22.72 -4.62 14.37
N ASN A 119 -23.53 -5.37 15.13
CA ASN A 119 -24.83 -4.90 15.58
C ASN A 119 -24.74 -3.73 16.58
N SER A 120 -23.67 -3.63 17.36
CA SER A 120 -23.50 -2.56 18.37
C SER A 120 -22.75 -1.33 17.86
N GLN A 121 -21.78 -1.50 16.96
CA GLN A 121 -20.88 -0.43 16.50
C GLN A 121 -21.22 0.08 15.11
N ARG A 122 -21.83 -0.74 14.26
CA ARG A 122 -22.04 -0.44 12.83
C ARG A 122 -23.51 -0.37 12.42
N LYS A 123 -24.42 -0.79 13.29
CA LYS A 123 -25.86 -0.67 13.10
C LYS A 123 -26.43 0.26 14.16
N GLN A 124 -27.53 0.91 13.80
CA GLN A 124 -28.30 1.71 14.72
C GLN A 124 -29.78 1.50 14.43
N THR A 125 -30.59 1.42 15.49
CA THR A 125 -32.04 1.39 15.35
C THR A 125 -32.52 2.74 14.83
N MET A 126 -33.16 2.74 13.66
CA MET A 126 -33.86 3.92 13.15
C MET A 126 -35.30 3.91 13.66
N HIS A 127 -35.71 4.99 14.31
CA HIS A 127 -37.09 5.18 14.75
C HIS A 127 -37.81 6.13 13.81
N PHE A 128 -38.91 5.66 13.21
CA PHE A 128 -39.80 6.49 12.40
C PHE A 128 -41.00 6.92 13.23
N ARG A 129 -41.34 8.20 13.21
CA ARG A 129 -42.62 8.71 13.72
C ARG A 129 -43.50 9.03 12.53
N ILE A 130 -44.70 8.47 12.51
CA ILE A 130 -45.64 8.60 11.41
C ILE A 130 -46.91 9.20 11.98
N SER A 131 -47.36 10.27 11.35
CA SER A 131 -48.63 10.90 11.65
C SER A 131 -49.53 10.73 10.42
N ALA A 132 -50.75 10.25 10.64
CA ALA A 132 -51.75 10.06 9.61
C ALA A 132 -52.99 10.90 9.97
N ASP A 133 -53.68 11.43 8.97
CA ASP A 133 -54.92 12.16 9.18
C ASP A 133 -56.00 11.25 9.77
N ALA A 134 -56.99 11.82 10.45
CA ALA A 134 -58.03 11.09 11.19
C ALA A 134 -58.81 10.05 10.35
N ASN A 135 -58.80 10.20 9.02
CA ASN A 135 -59.49 9.31 8.08
C ASN A 135 -58.62 8.15 7.57
N ILE A 136 -57.34 8.08 7.96
CA ILE A 136 -56.39 7.04 7.55
C ILE A 136 -56.19 6.09 8.72
N ASN A 137 -56.49 4.80 8.52
CA ASN A 137 -56.18 3.76 9.50
C ASN A 137 -54.68 3.43 9.46
N PRO A 138 -53.91 3.64 10.56
CA PRO A 138 -52.48 3.38 10.57
C PRO A 138 -52.10 1.92 10.27
N SER A 139 -52.98 0.95 10.53
CA SER A 139 -52.71 -0.47 10.24
C SER A 139 -52.70 -0.81 8.74
N GLN A 140 -53.14 0.11 7.88
CA GLN A 140 -53.13 -0.04 6.42
C GLN A 140 -51.89 0.61 5.77
N LEU A 141 -51.04 1.29 6.53
CA LEU A 141 -49.85 1.95 6.02
C LEU A 141 -48.72 0.94 5.79
N GLN A 142 -48.12 0.98 4.60
CA GLN A 142 -46.87 0.29 4.29
C GLN A 142 -45.76 1.33 4.14
N ILE A 143 -44.62 1.07 4.77
CA ILE A 143 -43.44 1.92 4.71
C ILE A 143 -42.37 1.16 3.94
N GLU A 144 -41.86 1.77 2.87
CA GLU A 144 -40.69 1.30 2.16
C GLU A 144 -39.52 2.23 2.44
N VAL A 145 -38.39 1.67 2.88
CA VAL A 145 -37.14 2.42 3.05
C VAL A 145 -36.22 2.03 1.89
N VAL A 146 -36.03 2.96 0.96
CA VAL A 146 -35.15 2.79 -0.20
C VAL A 146 -33.84 3.54 0.05
N GLN A 147 -32.72 2.82 -0.02
CA GLN A 147 -31.40 3.45 0.07
C GLN A 147 -31.11 4.24 -1.22
N MET A 148 -31.03 5.56 -1.12
CA MET A 148 -30.81 6.43 -2.29
C MET A 148 -29.34 6.64 -2.62
N LYS A 149 -28.47 6.74 -1.61
CA LYS A 149 -27.02 6.95 -1.77
C LYS A 149 -26.24 6.51 -0.54
N HIS A 150 -24.96 6.19 -0.72
CA HIS A 150 -24.01 6.02 0.37
C HIS A 150 -23.52 7.40 0.86
N SER A 151 -23.43 7.57 2.18
CA SER A 151 -22.79 8.76 2.79
C SER A 151 -21.26 8.64 2.84
N PHE A 152 -20.74 7.42 2.75
CA PHE A 152 -19.32 7.12 2.73
C PHE A 152 -18.82 6.85 1.29
N PRO A 153 -17.50 6.95 1.04
CA PRO A 153 -16.92 6.59 -0.25
C PRO A 153 -17.22 5.13 -0.62
N PHE A 154 -17.96 4.93 -1.70
CA PHE A 154 -18.25 3.62 -2.27
C PHE A 154 -17.96 3.67 -3.77
N GLY A 155 -16.83 3.09 -4.15
CA GLY A 155 -16.27 3.28 -5.47
C GLY A 155 -15.74 2.02 -6.13
N THR A 156 -15.33 2.19 -7.38
CA THR A 156 -14.77 1.13 -8.23
C THR A 156 -13.57 1.64 -9.04
N ALA A 157 -12.75 0.70 -9.53
CA ALA A 157 -11.79 1.01 -10.58
C ALA A 157 -12.51 1.19 -11.92
N VAL A 158 -12.12 2.21 -12.68
CA VAL A 158 -12.73 2.59 -13.96
C VAL A 158 -11.68 2.55 -15.06
N ALA A 159 -11.94 1.75 -16.09
CA ALA A 159 -11.16 1.73 -17.32
C ALA A 159 -11.52 2.97 -18.16
N ALA A 160 -10.58 3.91 -18.28
CA ALA A 160 -10.83 5.18 -18.97
C ALA A 160 -11.27 5.01 -20.44
N THR A 161 -10.71 4.04 -21.16
CA THR A 161 -11.12 3.75 -22.55
C THR A 161 -12.58 3.28 -22.63
N GLU A 162 -12.99 2.37 -21.75
CA GLU A 162 -14.38 1.87 -21.73
C GLU A 162 -15.37 2.96 -21.29
N LEU A 163 -14.96 3.83 -20.36
CA LEU A 163 -15.77 4.98 -19.95
C LEU A 163 -16.03 5.95 -21.11
N LEU A 164 -14.98 6.28 -21.88
CA LEU A 164 -15.03 7.32 -22.91
C LEU A 164 -15.58 6.82 -24.25
N THR A 165 -15.15 5.63 -24.68
CA THR A 165 -15.46 5.09 -26.02
C THR A 165 -16.16 3.73 -26.00
N GLY A 166 -16.31 3.12 -24.83
CA GLY A 166 -16.91 1.79 -24.69
C GLY A 166 -18.43 1.79 -24.70
N ASP A 167 -18.99 0.64 -24.37
CA ASP A 167 -20.43 0.43 -24.32
C ASP A 167 -21.09 1.30 -23.23
N THR A 168 -22.18 1.97 -23.56
CA THR A 168 -22.99 2.76 -22.62
C THR A 168 -23.41 2.00 -21.36
N ARG A 169 -23.58 0.67 -21.43
CA ARG A 169 -23.88 -0.19 -20.29
C ARG A 169 -22.81 -0.12 -19.20
N TYR A 170 -21.54 0.00 -19.57
CA TYR A 170 -20.42 0.12 -18.64
C TYR A 170 -20.52 1.40 -17.80
N LYS A 171 -20.63 2.56 -18.45
CA LYS A 171 -20.72 3.83 -17.75
C LYS A 171 -22.03 4.01 -16.98
N ASN A 172 -23.15 3.55 -17.52
CA ASN A 172 -24.43 3.57 -16.83
C ASN A 172 -24.40 2.73 -15.55
N PHE A 173 -23.72 1.57 -15.57
CA PHE A 173 -23.50 0.78 -14.36
C PHE A 173 -22.69 1.57 -13.33
N ILE A 174 -21.59 2.22 -13.75
CA ILE A 174 -20.76 3.02 -12.85
C ILE A 174 -21.57 4.13 -12.19
N TYR A 175 -22.27 4.95 -12.98
CA TYR A 175 -23.04 6.09 -12.48
C TYR A 175 -24.18 5.69 -11.55
N LYS A 176 -24.78 4.51 -11.78
CA LYS A 176 -25.88 4.01 -10.97
C LYS A 176 -25.41 3.47 -9.61
N HIS A 177 -24.22 2.88 -9.55
CA HIS A 177 -23.81 2.06 -8.40
C HIS A 177 -22.71 2.67 -7.52
N PHE A 178 -21.97 3.67 -8.00
CA PHE A 178 -20.82 4.22 -7.29
C PHE A 178 -20.87 5.75 -7.18
N ASN A 179 -20.37 6.27 -6.07
CA ASN A 179 -20.18 7.70 -5.85
C ASN A 179 -18.68 8.11 -5.87
N TRP A 180 -17.78 7.13 -5.96
CA TRP A 180 -16.33 7.32 -6.09
C TRP A 180 -15.75 6.47 -7.21
N ALA A 181 -14.64 6.91 -7.80
CA ALA A 181 -13.92 6.18 -8.83
C ALA A 181 -12.40 6.35 -8.71
N VAL A 182 -11.67 5.36 -9.22
CA VAL A 182 -10.22 5.43 -9.46
C VAL A 182 -9.98 5.03 -10.91
N LEU A 183 -9.21 5.80 -11.67
CA LEU A 183 -8.85 5.37 -13.03
C LEU A 183 -7.86 4.20 -12.94
N GLU A 184 -8.24 3.05 -13.50
CA GLU A 184 -7.52 1.79 -13.31
C GLU A 184 -6.05 1.87 -13.76
N ASN A 185 -5.82 2.53 -14.90
CA ASN A 185 -4.49 2.60 -15.52
C ASN A 185 -4.12 3.99 -16.07
N ALA A 186 -5.09 4.85 -16.38
CA ALA A 186 -4.85 6.03 -17.20
C ALA A 186 -3.99 7.13 -16.54
N LEU A 187 -3.87 7.12 -15.20
CA LEU A 187 -3.01 8.04 -14.45
C LEU A 187 -1.67 7.43 -14.03
N LYS A 188 -1.44 6.13 -14.28
CA LYS A 188 -0.17 5.48 -13.92
C LYS A 188 0.97 6.01 -14.78
N TRP A 189 2.17 6.06 -14.21
CA TRP A 189 3.33 6.69 -14.85
C TRP A 189 3.64 6.10 -16.23
N GLN A 190 3.73 4.78 -16.34
CA GLN A 190 4.03 4.10 -17.62
C GLN A 190 2.99 4.38 -18.72
N GLN A 191 1.74 4.69 -18.36
CA GLN A 191 0.63 4.90 -19.29
C GLN A 191 0.58 6.35 -19.77
N MET A 192 0.90 7.28 -18.86
CA MET A 192 1.01 8.69 -19.21
C MET A 192 2.32 9.01 -19.93
N GLU A 193 3.40 8.29 -19.63
CA GLU A 193 4.75 8.54 -20.14
C GLU A 193 5.45 7.22 -20.50
N PRO A 194 4.96 6.47 -21.52
CA PRO A 194 5.52 5.17 -21.91
C PRO A 194 6.96 5.28 -22.42
N THR A 195 7.36 6.45 -22.90
CA THR A 195 8.70 6.76 -23.39
C THR A 195 9.13 8.13 -22.89
N ARG A 196 10.37 8.27 -22.42
CA ARG A 196 11.01 9.58 -22.31
C ARG A 196 11.56 9.92 -23.69
N VAL A 197 11.16 11.04 -24.27
CA VAL A 197 11.80 11.52 -25.50
C VAL A 197 13.04 12.30 -25.09
N ILE A 198 14.05 11.67 -24.49
CA ILE A 198 15.32 12.36 -24.23
C ILE A 198 16.46 11.61 -24.94
N GLU A 199 16.90 12.25 -26.02
CA GLU A 199 18.30 12.36 -26.46
C GLU A 199 19.11 11.14 -26.94
N TYR A 200 18.60 9.90 -27.02
CA TYR A 200 19.45 8.81 -27.53
C TYR A 200 19.83 8.95 -29.03
N ALA A 201 19.01 9.65 -29.82
CA ALA A 201 19.31 9.99 -31.21
C ALA A 201 20.15 11.28 -31.36
N TYR A 202 20.16 12.16 -30.35
CA TYR A 202 20.77 13.50 -30.42
C TYR A 202 22.16 13.57 -29.77
N MET A 203 22.45 12.80 -28.72
CA MET A 203 23.79 12.74 -28.12
C MET A 203 24.84 12.04 -29.00
N LYS A 204 24.42 11.20 -29.98
CA LYS A 204 25.34 10.61 -30.98
C LYS A 204 25.71 11.57 -32.11
N SER A 205 24.96 12.65 -32.28
CA SER A 205 25.31 13.72 -33.21
C SER A 205 26.07 14.78 -32.42
N ASN A 206 27.33 15.08 -32.78
CA ASN A 206 28.15 16.15 -32.18
C ASN A 206 27.58 17.57 -32.43
N ILE A 207 26.28 17.78 -32.23
CA ILE A 207 25.57 19.02 -32.51
C ILE A 207 25.45 19.80 -31.21
N VAL A 208 26.08 20.98 -31.17
CA VAL A 208 25.93 21.93 -30.07
C VAL A 208 24.69 22.77 -30.35
N PHE A 209 23.67 22.66 -29.50
CA PHE A 209 22.47 23.49 -29.55
C PHE A 209 22.64 24.71 -28.65
N ASP A 210 22.11 25.86 -29.07
CA ASP A 210 22.01 27.05 -28.23
C ASP A 210 20.99 26.84 -27.08
N GLU A 211 21.03 27.71 -26.06
CA GLU A 211 20.16 27.61 -24.88
C GLU A 211 18.66 27.64 -25.21
N VAL A 212 18.25 28.39 -26.24
CA VAL A 212 16.85 28.51 -26.64
C VAL A 212 16.40 27.23 -27.35
N THR A 213 17.24 26.67 -28.22
CA THR A 213 16.98 25.39 -28.87
C THR A 213 16.97 24.24 -27.86
N ARG A 214 17.86 24.24 -26.85
CA ARG A 214 17.78 23.32 -25.71
C ARG A 214 16.46 23.47 -24.96
N CYS A 215 16.06 24.69 -24.64
CA CYS A 215 14.80 24.96 -23.95
C CYS A 215 13.58 24.48 -24.75
N ILE A 216 13.53 24.76 -26.05
CA ILE A 216 12.47 24.31 -26.96
C ILE A 216 12.46 22.78 -27.08
N ILE A 217 13.62 22.16 -27.23
CA ILE A 217 13.76 20.71 -27.27
C ILE A 217 13.26 20.08 -25.97
N THR A 218 13.69 20.57 -24.80
CA THR A 218 13.19 20.14 -23.48
C THR A 218 11.69 20.33 -23.33
N LEU A 219 11.12 21.42 -23.86
CA LEU A 219 9.67 21.70 -23.86
C LEU A 219 8.88 20.76 -24.80
N LEU A 220 9.50 20.22 -25.84
CA LEU A 220 8.89 19.31 -26.82
C LEU A 220 9.04 17.81 -26.46
N GLN A 221 9.83 17.47 -25.43
CA GLN A 221 10.40 16.13 -25.23
C GLN A 221 9.85 15.35 -24.02
N HIS A 222 8.88 15.91 -23.32
CA HIS A 222 8.16 15.21 -22.26
C HIS A 222 6.65 15.30 -22.49
N HIS A 223 6.16 14.58 -23.50
CA HIS A 223 4.72 14.49 -23.75
C HIS A 223 4.06 13.55 -22.73
N ILE A 224 3.80 14.11 -21.55
CA ILE A 224 2.83 13.53 -20.61
C ILE A 224 1.48 13.49 -21.31
N ASN A 225 0.90 12.29 -21.46
CA ASN A 225 -0.41 12.13 -22.05
C ASN A 225 -1.51 12.47 -21.03
N TYR A 226 -2.02 13.69 -21.10
CA TYR A 226 -3.09 14.17 -20.23
C TYR A 226 -4.49 13.87 -20.76
N ASP A 227 -4.65 13.72 -22.07
CA ASP A 227 -5.97 13.80 -22.73
C ASP A 227 -6.92 12.74 -22.17
N LYS A 228 -6.50 11.48 -22.20
CA LYS A 228 -7.33 10.36 -21.72
C LYS A 228 -7.67 10.45 -20.23
N PRO A 229 -6.70 10.61 -19.30
CA PRO A 229 -7.03 10.70 -17.89
C PRO A 229 -7.87 11.93 -17.55
N LEU A 230 -7.57 13.11 -18.11
CA LEU A 230 -8.35 14.31 -17.82
C LEU A 230 -9.79 14.22 -18.36
N GLN A 231 -9.98 13.73 -19.59
CA GLN A 231 -11.32 13.50 -20.14
C GLN A 231 -12.12 12.53 -19.27
N ALA A 232 -11.50 11.42 -18.83
CA ALA A 232 -12.16 10.45 -17.97
C ALA A 232 -12.52 11.03 -16.59
N ILE A 233 -11.64 11.85 -15.98
CA ILE A 233 -11.94 12.54 -14.71
C ILE A 233 -13.12 13.49 -14.90
N HIS A 234 -13.11 14.31 -15.95
CA HIS A 234 -14.21 15.24 -16.23
C HIS A 234 -15.53 14.52 -16.45
N GLU A 235 -15.54 13.41 -17.20
CA GLU A 235 -16.73 12.60 -17.43
C GLU A 235 -17.30 12.04 -16.12
N LEU A 236 -16.45 11.53 -15.22
CA LEU A 236 -16.87 11.03 -13.91
C LEU A 236 -17.45 12.16 -13.04
N LYS A 237 -16.78 13.31 -12.98
CA LYS A 237 -17.23 14.47 -12.20
C LYS A 237 -18.55 15.04 -12.74
N ALA A 238 -18.72 15.09 -14.06
CA ALA A 238 -19.95 15.56 -14.70
C ALA A 238 -21.17 14.71 -14.29
N HIS A 239 -20.94 13.43 -13.94
CA HIS A 239 -21.95 12.50 -13.45
C HIS A 239 -21.98 12.39 -11.92
N GLY A 240 -21.34 13.31 -11.21
CA GLY A 240 -21.40 13.41 -9.75
C GLY A 240 -20.47 12.47 -8.98
N LEU A 241 -19.55 11.78 -9.66
CA LEU A 241 -18.56 10.93 -9.00
C LEU A 241 -17.37 11.76 -8.52
N LYS A 242 -16.90 11.40 -7.33
CA LYS A 242 -15.60 11.81 -6.79
C LYS A 242 -14.50 10.91 -7.34
N VAL A 243 -13.29 11.44 -7.52
CA VAL A 243 -12.17 10.68 -8.08
C VAL A 243 -10.97 10.70 -7.15
N ARG A 244 -10.37 9.54 -6.88
CA ARG A 244 -9.04 9.41 -6.25
C ARG A 244 -8.02 9.13 -7.35
N ALA A 245 -6.93 9.90 -7.36
CA ALA A 245 -5.89 9.78 -8.37
C ALA A 245 -4.93 8.62 -8.03
N HIS A 246 -4.66 7.77 -9.02
CA HIS A 246 -3.83 6.58 -8.86
C HIS A 246 -2.91 6.40 -10.07
N CYS A 247 -1.60 6.55 -9.95
CA CYS A 247 -0.80 7.00 -8.80
C CYS A 247 0.36 7.88 -9.32
N VAL A 248 1.05 8.59 -8.42
CA VAL A 248 2.22 9.41 -8.81
C VAL A 248 3.39 8.49 -9.18
N VAL A 249 3.75 7.59 -8.26
CA VAL A 249 4.80 6.57 -8.44
C VAL A 249 4.32 5.18 -7.99
N TRP A 250 4.93 4.13 -8.56
CA TRP A 250 4.68 2.73 -8.19
C TRP A 250 6.03 2.02 -8.03
N SER A 251 6.33 1.54 -6.82
CA SER A 251 7.70 1.12 -6.46
C SER A 251 8.10 -0.28 -6.95
N VAL A 252 7.21 -1.01 -7.62
CA VAL A 252 7.47 -2.38 -8.08
C VAL A 252 8.16 -2.34 -9.45
N ASP A 253 9.30 -3.01 -9.59
CA ASP A 253 10.21 -2.86 -10.74
C ASP A 253 9.50 -2.92 -12.09
N HIS A 254 8.67 -3.94 -12.36
CA HIS A 254 8.01 -4.11 -13.67
C HIS A 254 6.92 -3.06 -13.99
N THR A 255 6.57 -2.21 -13.03
CA THR A 255 5.57 -1.13 -13.17
C THR A 255 6.21 0.23 -13.44
N VAL A 256 7.51 0.34 -13.18
CA VAL A 256 8.30 1.54 -13.45
C VAL A 256 8.56 1.64 -14.96
N PRO A 257 8.32 2.81 -15.59
CA PRO A 257 8.61 3.02 -17.00
C PRO A 257 10.00 2.51 -17.40
N HIS A 258 10.10 1.79 -18.54
CA HIS A 258 11.35 1.16 -18.97
C HIS A 258 12.54 2.14 -19.05
N TRP A 259 12.27 3.39 -19.43
CA TRP A 259 13.28 4.43 -19.54
C TRP A 259 13.83 4.93 -18.20
N LEU A 260 13.13 4.69 -17.08
CA LEU A 260 13.62 4.99 -15.72
C LEU A 260 14.46 3.86 -15.14
N GLN A 261 14.34 2.63 -15.65
CA GLN A 261 14.92 1.42 -15.05
C GLN A 261 16.43 1.50 -14.81
N GLN A 262 17.15 2.24 -15.65
CA GLN A 262 18.61 2.38 -15.55
C GLN A 262 19.06 3.65 -14.82
N MET A 263 18.13 4.54 -14.47
CA MET A 263 18.45 5.79 -13.78
C MET A 263 18.71 5.51 -12.31
N THR A 264 19.65 6.26 -11.74
CA THR A 264 20.06 6.15 -10.34
C THR A 264 20.36 7.53 -9.75
N GLY A 265 20.49 7.62 -8.43
CA GLY A 265 20.90 8.84 -7.73
C GLY A 265 20.08 10.07 -8.13
N ASP A 266 20.76 11.19 -8.36
CA ASP A 266 20.13 12.48 -8.64
C ASP A 266 19.37 12.52 -9.97
N GLU A 267 19.79 11.75 -10.98
CA GLU A 267 19.07 11.66 -12.26
C GLU A 267 17.66 11.11 -12.06
N LEU A 268 17.53 10.03 -11.27
CA LEU A 268 16.23 9.46 -10.93
C LEU A 268 15.41 10.42 -10.06
N LYS A 269 16.06 11.11 -9.10
CA LYS A 269 15.38 12.12 -8.27
C LYS A 269 14.80 13.25 -9.10
N GLN A 270 15.55 13.73 -10.10
CA GLN A 270 15.09 14.74 -11.03
C GLN A 270 13.90 14.26 -11.86
N ALA A 271 13.93 13.05 -12.41
CA ALA A 271 12.82 12.52 -13.20
C ALA A 271 11.52 12.37 -12.38
N VAL A 272 11.61 11.98 -11.10
CA VAL A 272 10.47 11.96 -10.17
C VAL A 272 9.95 13.37 -9.91
N THR A 273 10.83 14.34 -9.72
CA THR A 273 10.45 15.76 -9.54
C THR A 273 9.72 16.30 -10.77
N GLU A 274 10.21 15.99 -11.98
CA GLU A 274 9.58 16.35 -13.26
C GLU A 274 8.18 15.74 -13.38
N ARG A 275 8.01 14.47 -13.03
CA ARG A 275 6.71 13.78 -13.00
C ARG A 275 5.71 14.46 -12.05
N ILE A 276 6.15 14.76 -10.82
CA ILE A 276 5.31 15.41 -9.81
C ILE A 276 4.83 16.78 -10.31
N ASN A 277 5.77 17.62 -10.77
CA ASN A 277 5.48 18.95 -11.29
C ASN A 277 4.64 18.93 -12.57
N GLY A 278 4.76 17.88 -13.38
CA GLY A 278 3.99 17.70 -14.60
C GLY A 278 2.55 17.27 -14.35
N VAL A 279 2.30 16.38 -13.37
CA VAL A 279 0.97 15.76 -13.21
C VAL A 279 0.16 16.37 -12.08
N VAL A 280 0.74 16.59 -10.91
CA VAL A 280 -0.02 16.99 -9.72
C VAL A 280 -0.73 18.34 -9.93
N PRO A 281 -0.07 19.41 -10.44
CA PRO A 281 -0.73 20.68 -10.72
C PRO A 281 -1.83 20.59 -11.78
N LYS A 282 -1.73 19.66 -12.73
CA LYS A 282 -2.71 19.49 -13.82
C LYS A 282 -4.00 18.80 -13.38
N VAL A 283 -3.92 17.99 -12.33
CA VAL A 283 -5.06 17.22 -11.79
C VAL A 283 -5.61 17.86 -10.50
N LYS A 284 -4.90 18.83 -9.91
CA LYS A 284 -5.32 19.63 -8.75
C LYS A 284 -6.73 20.21 -8.94
N GLY A 285 -7.58 20.06 -7.91
CA GLY A 285 -8.99 20.47 -7.95
C GLY A 285 -9.92 19.52 -8.72
N LEU A 286 -9.38 18.53 -9.45
CA LEU A 286 -10.17 17.53 -10.15
C LEU A 286 -10.37 16.26 -9.32
N VAL A 287 -9.51 15.99 -8.34
CA VAL A 287 -9.55 14.77 -7.51
C VAL A 287 -9.66 15.09 -6.03
N GLU A 288 -10.08 14.11 -5.24
CA GLU A 288 -10.29 14.22 -3.79
C GLU A 288 -9.10 13.68 -2.98
N GLY A 289 -8.06 13.17 -3.64
CA GLY A 289 -6.93 12.51 -2.99
C GLY A 289 -5.94 11.87 -3.95
N TRP A 290 -4.71 11.66 -3.48
CA TRP A 290 -3.60 11.10 -4.27
C TRP A 290 -3.02 9.82 -3.68
N ASP A 291 -2.99 8.77 -4.48
CA ASP A 291 -2.01 7.69 -4.27
C ASP A 291 -0.66 8.18 -4.70
N VAL A 292 0.12 8.64 -3.73
CA VAL A 292 1.47 9.13 -4.00
C VAL A 292 2.33 7.95 -4.40
N ASN A 293 2.34 6.90 -3.59
CA ASN A 293 3.05 5.68 -3.90
C ASN A 293 2.15 4.45 -3.83
N ASN A 294 2.23 3.62 -4.86
CA ASN A 294 1.65 2.29 -4.86
C ASN A 294 2.69 1.20 -4.52
N GLU A 295 2.30 0.26 -3.65
CA GLU A 295 2.99 -1.00 -3.37
C GLU A 295 4.43 -0.87 -2.87
N ASN A 296 4.67 0.05 -1.94
CA ASN A 296 6.00 0.21 -1.34
C ASN A 296 6.38 -0.98 -0.43
N LEU A 297 5.41 -1.79 0.03
CA LEU A 297 5.69 -3.02 0.77
C LEU A 297 6.29 -4.10 -0.14
N HIS A 298 6.06 -4.01 -1.44
CA HIS A 298 6.39 -5.07 -2.41
C HIS A 298 7.50 -4.65 -3.37
N GLY A 299 7.77 -3.36 -3.49
CA GLY A 299 8.85 -2.82 -4.29
C GLY A 299 9.49 -1.60 -3.64
N TRP A 300 10.80 -1.45 -3.81
CA TRP A 300 11.61 -0.38 -3.22
C TRP A 300 12.47 0.31 -4.30
N PHE A 301 12.01 0.27 -5.56
CA PHE A 301 12.77 0.74 -6.72
C PHE A 301 13.43 2.10 -6.49
N PHE A 302 12.65 3.09 -6.05
CA PHE A 302 13.13 4.46 -5.87
C PHE A 302 14.18 4.57 -4.76
N GLN A 303 13.98 3.93 -3.60
CA GLN A 303 14.94 3.95 -2.51
C GLN A 303 16.24 3.22 -2.90
N GLN A 304 16.12 2.07 -3.56
CA GLN A 304 17.28 1.28 -4.00
C GLN A 304 18.12 2.02 -5.05
N HIS A 305 17.47 2.55 -6.09
CA HIS A 305 18.16 3.19 -7.20
C HIS A 305 18.69 4.58 -6.84
N THR A 306 18.09 5.27 -5.89
CA THR A 306 18.65 6.53 -5.37
C THR A 306 19.72 6.33 -4.30
N GLY A 307 19.80 5.16 -3.67
CA GLY A 307 20.66 4.92 -2.51
C GLY A 307 20.15 5.56 -1.22
N ASP A 308 18.92 6.09 -1.22
CA ASP A 308 18.35 6.90 -0.15
C ASP A 308 17.08 6.22 0.42
N PHE A 309 17.22 5.70 1.63
CA PHE A 309 16.16 4.96 2.32
C PHE A 309 14.91 5.80 2.57
N ASP A 310 15.09 7.09 2.89
CA ASP A 310 14.01 8.01 3.23
C ASP A 310 13.45 8.71 1.99
N TYR A 311 13.92 8.37 0.79
CA TYR A 311 13.53 9.08 -0.43
C TYR A 311 12.02 9.02 -0.70
N ILE A 312 11.35 7.93 -0.28
CA ILE A 312 9.89 7.86 -0.36
C ILE A 312 9.21 8.99 0.41
N LEU A 313 9.75 9.41 1.57
CA LEU A 313 9.20 10.53 2.33
C LEU A 313 9.33 11.82 1.53
N ASP A 314 10.46 12.01 0.83
CA ASP A 314 10.71 13.18 -0.02
C ASP A 314 9.68 13.31 -1.14
N ILE A 315 9.35 12.20 -1.82
CA ILE A 315 8.28 12.16 -2.83
C ILE A 315 6.95 12.67 -2.27
N TYR A 316 6.56 12.22 -1.07
CA TYR A 316 5.34 12.71 -0.41
C TYR A 316 5.42 14.19 -0.07
N ARG A 317 6.59 14.69 0.35
CA ARG A 317 6.78 16.12 0.58
C ARG A 317 6.53 16.90 -0.69
N GLN A 318 7.19 16.51 -1.78
CA GLN A 318 7.08 17.19 -3.07
C GLN A 318 5.63 17.19 -3.59
N VAL A 319 4.90 16.07 -3.48
CA VAL A 319 3.48 16.03 -3.87
C VAL A 319 2.64 16.97 -3.00
N HIS A 320 2.87 17.02 -1.69
CA HIS A 320 2.17 17.97 -0.81
C HIS A 320 2.47 19.42 -1.17
N LEU A 321 3.71 19.74 -1.55
CA LEU A 321 4.07 21.09 -2.01
C LEU A 321 3.31 21.48 -3.27
N ALA A 322 3.12 20.53 -4.20
CA ALA A 322 2.35 20.76 -5.41
C ALA A 322 0.83 20.86 -5.12
N ASP A 323 0.32 20.04 -4.21
CA ASP A 323 -1.07 20.07 -3.76
C ASP A 323 -1.24 19.73 -2.27
N ASN A 324 -1.39 20.78 -1.45
CA ASN A 324 -1.63 20.68 -0.02
C ASN A 324 -3.11 20.70 0.37
N THR A 325 -4.03 20.65 -0.61
CA THR A 325 -5.47 20.84 -0.37
C THR A 325 -6.24 19.54 -0.20
N ILE A 326 -5.62 18.41 -0.51
CA ILE A 326 -6.24 17.08 -0.50
C ILE A 326 -5.36 16.05 0.23
N PRO A 327 -5.96 14.97 0.76
CA PRO A 327 -5.23 13.90 1.41
C PRO A 327 -4.28 13.16 0.47
N LEU A 328 -3.14 12.75 1.03
CA LEU A 328 -2.15 11.88 0.38
C LEU A 328 -2.32 10.46 0.93
N PHE A 329 -2.06 9.47 0.08
CA PHE A 329 -2.29 8.07 0.42
C PHE A 329 -1.06 7.23 0.13
N ALA A 330 -0.75 6.37 1.11
CA ALA A 330 0.03 5.17 0.88
C ALA A 330 -0.93 4.04 0.52
N ASN A 331 -0.77 3.47 -0.69
CA ASN A 331 -1.64 2.42 -1.20
C ASN A 331 -0.89 1.10 -1.32
N ASP A 332 -1.44 0.05 -0.71
CA ASP A 332 -0.80 -1.26 -0.70
C ASP A 332 -1.80 -2.40 -0.45
N TYR A 333 -1.41 -3.62 -0.83
CA TYR A 333 -2.26 -4.81 -0.73
C TYR A 333 -1.67 -5.84 0.24
N ASP A 334 -2.48 -6.82 0.65
CA ASP A 334 -2.10 -7.86 1.62
C ASP A 334 -1.63 -7.35 3.00
N VAL A 335 -1.86 -6.06 3.28
CA VAL A 335 -1.42 -5.40 4.50
C VAL A 335 -1.86 -6.15 5.76
N VAL A 336 -3.05 -6.76 5.75
CA VAL A 336 -3.61 -7.50 6.90
C VAL A 336 -3.75 -9.00 6.67
N THR A 337 -3.34 -9.50 5.51
CA THR A 337 -3.42 -10.94 5.18
C THR A 337 -2.16 -11.69 5.59
N SER A 338 -1.10 -10.97 5.96
CA SER A 338 0.16 -11.50 6.46
C SER A 338 0.66 -10.67 7.64
N GLY A 339 0.98 -11.33 8.77
CA GLY A 339 1.61 -10.67 9.92
C GLY A 339 2.88 -9.92 9.53
N LYS A 340 3.71 -10.53 8.65
CA LYS A 340 4.88 -9.88 8.02
C LYS A 340 4.54 -8.50 7.46
N LYS A 341 3.60 -8.45 6.51
CA LYS A 341 3.20 -7.23 5.80
C LYS A 341 2.54 -6.23 6.74
N THR A 342 1.77 -6.72 7.73
CA THR A 342 1.12 -5.91 8.76
C THR A 342 2.15 -5.14 9.58
N VAL A 343 3.20 -5.81 10.06
CA VAL A 343 4.26 -5.19 10.88
C VAL A 343 5.03 -4.15 10.07
N VAL A 344 5.46 -4.48 8.83
CA VAL A 344 6.18 -3.52 7.98
C VAL A 344 5.34 -2.29 7.69
N TRP A 345 4.05 -2.50 7.40
CA TRP A 345 3.13 -1.40 7.13
C TRP A 345 2.93 -0.49 8.35
N ALA A 346 2.83 -1.07 9.55
CA ALA A 346 2.74 -0.31 10.80
C ALA A 346 4.01 0.51 11.05
N LEU A 347 5.20 -0.08 10.83
CA LEU A 347 6.48 0.63 10.94
C LEU A 347 6.58 1.78 9.93
N MET A 348 6.26 1.52 8.66
CA MET A 348 6.21 2.57 7.65
C MET A 348 5.26 3.70 8.06
N SER A 349 4.05 3.35 8.50
CA SER A 349 3.05 4.33 8.95
C SER A 349 3.58 5.18 10.10
N ALA A 350 4.28 4.59 11.07
CA ALA A 350 4.92 5.30 12.16
C ALA A 350 6.06 6.24 11.68
N THR A 351 6.84 5.83 10.68
CA THR A 351 7.86 6.68 10.04
C THR A 351 7.22 7.89 9.36
N PHE A 352 6.14 7.70 8.59
CA PHE A 352 5.39 8.79 7.99
C PHE A 352 4.82 9.75 9.04
N PHE A 353 4.24 9.22 10.12
CA PHE A 353 3.68 10.02 11.22
C PHE A 353 4.76 10.83 11.95
N SER A 354 5.92 10.21 12.20
CA SER A 354 7.08 10.87 12.81
C SER A 354 7.65 11.97 11.90
N ALA A 355 7.75 11.70 10.60
CA ALA A 355 8.22 12.68 9.63
C ALA A 355 7.27 13.88 9.50
N ASN A 356 5.96 13.65 9.70
CA ASN A 356 4.93 14.70 9.71
C ASN A 356 4.99 15.59 10.97
N THR A 357 5.44 15.04 12.10
CA THR A 357 5.45 15.72 13.41
C THR A 357 6.78 16.41 13.77
N ARG A 358 7.91 16.00 13.17
CA ARG A 358 9.27 16.41 13.59
C ARG A 358 9.89 17.66 12.92
N LYS A 359 9.15 18.55 12.23
CA LYS A 359 9.77 19.78 11.67
C LYS A 359 9.18 21.11 12.16
N PRO A 360 10.02 22.17 12.29
CA PRO A 360 9.72 23.41 13.02
C PRO A 360 8.90 24.38 12.16
N ALA A 361 8.27 25.36 12.83
CA ALA A 361 7.50 26.45 12.21
C ALA A 361 8.22 27.08 11.00
N GLY A 362 7.61 26.96 9.82
CA GLY A 362 8.14 27.43 8.54
C GLY A 362 7.56 26.62 7.37
N ASP A 363 6.48 27.15 6.79
CA ASP A 363 5.92 26.91 5.47
C ASP A 363 5.22 25.60 5.09
N PHE A 364 5.31 24.49 5.83
CA PHE A 364 4.80 23.21 5.29
C PHE A 364 3.60 22.55 5.97
N GLY A 365 3.23 22.91 7.20
CA GLY A 365 2.08 22.29 7.90
C GLY A 365 2.14 20.75 7.98
N PRO A 366 1.22 20.11 8.72
CA PRO A 366 1.10 18.65 8.70
C PRO A 366 0.37 18.20 7.41
N TRP A 367 0.90 17.20 6.69
CA TRP A 367 0.18 16.55 5.59
C TRP A 367 -0.77 15.46 6.09
N PHE A 368 -1.96 15.38 5.51
CA PHE A 368 -2.97 14.39 5.84
C PHE A 368 -2.67 13.09 5.09
N LEU A 369 -1.95 12.17 5.74
CA LEU A 369 -1.71 10.83 5.21
C LEU A 369 -2.85 9.90 5.63
N GLU A 370 -3.68 9.51 4.68
CA GLU A 370 -4.61 8.41 4.88
C GLU A 370 -3.99 7.09 4.40
N VAL A 371 -3.95 6.12 5.29
CA VAL A 371 -3.41 4.80 5.03
C VAL A 371 -4.56 3.91 4.57
N ILE A 372 -4.72 3.71 3.25
CA ILE A 372 -5.84 2.92 2.72
C ILE A 372 -5.51 1.43 2.70
N LYS A 373 -6.44 0.65 3.27
CA LYS A 373 -6.48 -0.80 3.31
C LYS A 373 -7.21 -1.34 2.08
N MET A 374 -6.51 -2.01 1.15
CA MET A 374 -7.20 -2.82 0.13
C MET A 374 -7.30 -4.29 0.61
N HIS A 375 -8.54 -4.73 0.90
CA HIS A 375 -9.10 -6.10 1.15
C HIS A 375 -8.15 -7.20 1.67
N ARG A 376 -8.37 -7.88 2.81
CA ARG A 376 -9.48 -8.80 3.20
C ARG A 376 -9.63 -8.73 4.74
N GLU A 377 -10.81 -9.02 5.28
CA GLU A 377 -11.22 -8.80 6.68
C GLU A 377 -10.22 -9.30 7.73
N TYR A 378 -9.62 -8.39 8.51
CA TYR A 378 -9.29 -8.51 9.95
C TYR A 378 -9.07 -7.08 10.48
N GLY A 379 -10.05 -6.55 11.20
CA GLY A 379 -10.15 -5.13 11.57
C GLY A 379 -9.77 -4.78 13.01
N GLU A 380 -9.46 -5.75 13.85
CA GLU A 380 -9.37 -5.51 15.30
C GLU A 380 -7.95 -5.50 15.88
N LEU A 381 -6.94 -6.01 15.17
CA LEU A 381 -5.56 -6.04 15.68
C LEU A 381 -4.86 -4.68 15.63
N PHE A 382 -5.24 -3.79 14.70
CA PHE A 382 -4.56 -2.50 14.49
C PHE A 382 -4.78 -1.46 15.60
N GLY A 383 -5.94 -1.49 16.27
CA GLY A 383 -6.27 -0.53 17.33
C GLY A 383 -5.39 -0.67 18.57
N LYS A 384 -4.88 -1.87 18.84
CA LYS A 384 -4.01 -2.15 19.99
C LYS A 384 -2.53 -1.86 19.73
N SER A 385 -2.07 -2.04 18.49
CA SER A 385 -0.67 -1.78 18.10
C SER A 385 -0.33 -0.29 18.11
N LEU A 386 -1.24 0.57 17.65
CA LEU A 386 -1.04 2.02 17.64
C LEU A 386 -1.03 2.64 19.04
N GLN A 387 -1.82 2.12 19.99
CA GLN A 387 -1.79 2.58 21.38
C GLN A 387 -0.47 2.25 22.09
N LYS A 388 0.20 1.15 21.71
CA LYS A 388 1.50 0.76 22.30
C LYS A 388 2.64 1.66 21.83
N ILE A 389 2.63 2.08 20.55
CA ILE A 389 3.70 2.91 19.96
C ILE A 389 3.59 4.38 20.41
N SER A 390 2.40 4.88 20.76
CA SER A 390 2.24 6.24 21.31
C SER A 390 2.67 6.39 22.78
N SER A 391 2.97 5.27 23.47
CA SER A 391 3.30 5.24 24.91
C SER A 391 4.75 4.84 25.22
N SER A 392 5.61 4.75 24.19
CA SER A 392 7.05 4.46 24.28
C SER A 392 7.83 5.50 23.50
#